data_AF-H8XT06-F1
#
_entry.id   AF-H8XT06-F1
#
_cell.length_a   1.000
_cell.length_b   1.000
_cell.length_c   1.000
_cell.angle_alpha   90.00
_cell.angle_beta   90.00
_cell.angle_gamma   90.00
#
_symmetry.space_group_name_H-M   'P 1'
#
loop_
_entity.id
_entity.type
_entity.pdbx_description
1 polymer ?
#
loop_
_entity_poly.entity_id
_entity_poly.type
_entity_poly.pdbx_seq_one_letter_code
_entity_poly.pdbx_strand_id
1 'polypeptide(L)'
;MKQNLLKLGLLFFLLTLGTISCSSSDDSDPAPTPVTYNVKGYYKMTSSLGNFILLIEDGGKFTFVNGSNFYSTISANIGYGTDYTFVNNVFTGSFKLNLGTGSQYSLTATYNPTTGAFSAGTIGANTSTSGYGTWTAQRVINNNSDSIGLWYGQYNTTPSNTTTFNAPYTMLVEDDTHVVVADGNSITGRSSLAYGTYTVSGNTFTSTYKYAFGTGSQFSNGANFNKTDGKMIAGTWGSNTATSGSGNWYMDKLK
;
A
#
# COMPACT_ATOMS: atom_id res chain seq x y z
N MET A 1 80.17 -20.64 30.08
CA MET A 1 79.95 -19.99 28.77
C MET A 1 78.49 -20.19 28.39
N LYS A 2 77.72 -19.10 28.18
CA LYS A 2 76.39 -18.96 27.51
C LYS A 2 75.24 -19.87 28.02
N GLN A 3 74.00 -19.47 28.28
CA GLN A 3 73.22 -18.22 28.23
C GLN A 3 71.80 -18.55 28.81
N ASN A 4 70.99 -17.51 29.05
CA ASN A 4 69.51 -17.47 29.23
C ASN A 4 69.06 -17.12 30.67
N LEU A 5 68.87 -15.85 31.02
CA LEU A 5 67.74 -14.96 30.64
C LEU A 5 66.38 -15.66 30.74
N LEU A 6 65.77 -15.64 31.92
CA LEU A 6 64.32 -15.46 32.13
C LEU A 6 64.02 -15.43 33.63
N LYS A 7 63.12 -14.55 34.04
CA LYS A 7 62.61 -14.28 35.42
C LYS A 7 63.29 -13.17 36.21
N LEU A 8 63.48 -12.02 35.57
CA LEU A 8 63.61 -10.73 36.28
C LEU A 8 62.73 -9.67 35.60
N GLY A 9 61.44 -9.99 35.44
CA GLY A 9 60.50 -9.17 34.67
C GLY A 9 59.04 -9.35 35.10
N LEU A 10 58.80 -9.45 36.42
CA LEU A 10 57.44 -9.56 36.93
C LEU A 10 57.30 -9.01 38.36
N LEU A 11 57.88 -7.86 38.68
CA LEU A 11 57.57 -7.17 39.94
C LEU A 11 57.97 -5.68 39.98
N PHE A 12 57.71 -4.94 38.90
CA PHE A 12 57.85 -3.46 38.93
C PHE A 12 56.86 -2.76 37.99
N PHE A 13 55.66 -3.33 37.81
CA PHE A 13 54.58 -2.76 37.00
C PHE A 13 53.25 -2.71 37.79
N LEU A 14 53.34 -2.36 39.07
CA LEU A 14 52.22 -2.16 39.97
C LEU A 14 52.53 -0.93 40.82
N LEU A 15 52.52 0.27 40.23
CA LEU A 15 52.35 1.57 40.90
C LEU A 15 52.57 2.74 39.92
N THR A 16 51.73 2.80 38.88
CA THR A 16 51.30 4.07 38.27
C THR A 16 49.87 3.89 37.80
N LEU A 17 48.96 3.76 38.77
CA LEU A 17 47.56 4.14 38.63
C LEU A 17 47.52 5.68 38.53
N GLY A 18 47.98 6.18 37.38
CA GLY A 18 47.75 7.53 36.91
C GLY A 18 46.45 7.52 36.13
N THR A 19 45.46 8.23 36.64
CA THR A 19 44.16 8.50 36.05
C THR A 19 44.27 8.93 34.58
N ILE A 20 44.00 8.00 33.66
CA ILE A 20 43.48 8.37 32.34
C ILE A 20 42.00 8.06 32.39
N SER A 21 41.25 9.11 32.68
CA SER A 21 39.85 9.23 32.30
C SER A 21 39.73 8.89 30.82
N CYS A 22 39.32 7.67 30.49
CA CYS A 22 38.53 7.49 29.28
C CYS A 22 37.23 8.23 29.57
N SER A 23 37.11 9.46 29.05
CA SER A 23 35.79 10.01 28.80
C SER A 23 35.07 8.93 27.99
N SER A 24 33.97 8.41 28.51
CA SER A 24 32.97 7.79 27.67
C SER A 24 32.58 8.88 26.68
N SER A 25 33.16 8.84 25.47
CA SER A 25 32.46 9.38 24.33
C SER A 25 31.20 8.55 24.26
N ASP A 26 30.12 9.11 24.81
CA ASP A 26 28.74 8.82 24.43
C ASP A 26 28.58 9.12 22.93
N ASP A 27 29.38 8.48 22.07
CA ASP A 27 29.01 8.19 20.69
C ASP A 27 28.13 6.96 20.75
N SER A 28 27.00 7.07 21.46
CA SER A 28 25.81 6.40 20.98
C SER A 28 25.49 7.07 19.66
N ASP A 29 26.09 6.57 18.58
CA ASP A 29 25.62 6.85 17.23
C ASP A 29 24.10 6.80 17.30
N PRO A 30 23.39 7.88 16.93
CA PRO A 30 21.94 7.88 17.01
C PRO A 30 21.48 6.65 16.24
N ALA A 31 20.78 5.75 16.94
CA ALA A 31 20.26 4.54 16.33
C ALA A 31 19.61 4.95 15.01
N PRO A 32 20.02 4.34 13.88
CA PRO A 32 19.64 4.84 12.57
C PRO A 32 18.14 5.03 12.55
N THR A 33 17.70 6.27 12.33
CA THR A 33 16.29 6.62 12.32
C THR A 33 15.60 5.64 11.38
N PRO A 34 14.59 4.87 11.84
CA PRO A 34 13.91 3.93 10.97
C PRO A 34 13.40 4.69 9.75
N VAL A 35 13.95 4.36 8.59
CA VAL A 35 13.47 4.96 7.34
C VAL A 35 12.12 4.34 7.07
N THR A 36 11.05 5.09 7.35
CA THR A 36 9.70 4.67 7.02
C THR A 36 9.50 4.81 5.52
N TYR A 37 9.70 3.73 4.78
CA TYR A 37 9.42 3.71 3.35
C TYR A 37 7.91 3.67 3.13
N ASN A 38 7.36 4.71 2.50
CA ASN A 38 5.96 4.71 2.10
C ASN A 38 5.81 3.85 0.83
N VAL A 39 5.65 2.54 1.01
CA VAL A 39 5.48 1.54 -0.06
C VAL A 39 4.00 1.33 -0.45
N LYS A 40 3.07 2.00 0.23
CA LYS A 40 1.63 1.85 -0.03
C LYS A 40 1.30 2.40 -1.42
N GLY A 41 0.27 1.83 -2.06
CA GLY A 41 -0.23 2.36 -3.32
C GLY A 41 -0.76 1.31 -4.30
N TYR A 42 -1.19 1.80 -5.45
CA TYR A 42 -1.63 1.03 -6.60
C TYR A 42 -0.51 0.94 -7.63
N TYR A 43 -0.22 -0.27 -8.09
CA TYR A 43 0.90 -0.56 -8.97
C TYR A 43 0.43 -1.37 -10.17
N LYS A 44 0.91 -0.97 -11.35
CA LYS A 44 0.82 -1.80 -12.56
C LYS A 44 2.05 -2.70 -12.59
N MET A 45 1.82 -4.00 -12.56
CA MET A 45 2.85 -5.03 -12.52
C MET A 45 2.90 -5.79 -13.84
N THR A 46 4.12 -6.00 -14.32
CA THR A 46 4.41 -6.88 -15.46
C THR A 46 5.23 -8.06 -14.97
N SER A 47 4.79 -9.26 -15.33
CA SER A 47 5.43 -10.53 -14.98
C SER A 47 5.57 -11.42 -16.21
N SER A 48 6.47 -12.40 -16.14
CA SER A 48 6.56 -13.48 -17.12
C SER A 48 5.26 -14.29 -17.24
N LEU A 49 4.34 -14.17 -16.28
CA LEU A 49 3.04 -14.84 -16.25
C LEU A 49 1.89 -13.97 -16.78
N GLY A 50 2.15 -12.71 -17.13
CA GLY A 50 1.14 -11.75 -17.60
C GLY A 50 1.19 -10.39 -16.89
N ASN A 51 0.13 -9.61 -17.06
CA ASN A 51 -0.05 -8.33 -16.39
C ASN A 51 -0.89 -8.49 -15.13
N PHE A 52 -0.49 -7.78 -14.09
CA PHE A 52 -1.10 -7.86 -12.77
C PHE A 52 -1.27 -6.48 -12.18
N ILE A 53 -2.19 -6.38 -11.23
CA ILE A 53 -2.29 -5.27 -10.31
C ILE A 53 -1.74 -5.70 -8.96
N LEU A 54 -0.90 -4.85 -8.37
CA LEU A 54 -0.48 -4.94 -6.98
C LEU A 54 -1.05 -3.73 -6.23
N LEU A 55 -1.85 -3.98 -5.20
CA LEU A 55 -2.36 -2.97 -4.28
C LEU A 55 -1.73 -3.21 -2.92
N ILE A 56 -0.94 -2.27 -2.41
CA ILE A 56 -0.37 -2.35 -1.06
C ILE A 56 -1.12 -1.36 -0.18
N GLU A 57 -1.78 -1.88 0.86
CA GLU A 57 -2.66 -1.13 1.75
C GLU A 57 -2.05 -1.01 3.16
N ASP A 58 -2.76 -0.29 4.03
CA ASP A 58 -2.40 -0.18 5.44
C ASP A 58 -2.51 -1.50 6.21
N GLY A 59 -1.72 -1.61 7.28
CA GLY A 59 -1.74 -2.78 8.17
C GLY A 59 -1.10 -4.05 7.61
N GLY A 60 -0.11 -3.92 6.71
CA GLY A 60 0.67 -5.06 6.20
C GLY A 60 -0.03 -5.88 5.11
N LYS A 61 -1.16 -5.39 4.60
CA LYS A 61 -1.98 -6.09 3.62
C LYS A 61 -1.61 -5.71 2.20
N PHE A 62 -1.68 -6.68 1.30
CA PHE A 62 -1.60 -6.41 -0.13
C PHE A 62 -2.52 -7.34 -0.92
N THR A 63 -2.94 -6.86 -2.07
CA THR A 63 -3.77 -7.60 -3.02
C THR A 63 -3.05 -7.72 -4.34
N PHE A 64 -3.17 -8.91 -4.89
CA PHE A 64 -2.60 -9.28 -6.16
C PHE A 64 -3.73 -9.70 -7.09
N VAL A 65 -3.85 -9.09 -8.26
CA VAL A 65 -4.94 -9.41 -9.19
C VAL A 65 -4.40 -9.68 -10.57
N ASN A 66 -4.83 -10.79 -11.18
CA ASN A 66 -4.47 -11.15 -12.54
C ASN A 66 -5.32 -10.36 -13.53
N GLY A 67 -4.69 -9.40 -14.21
CA GLY A 67 -5.30 -8.58 -15.25
C GLY A 67 -4.66 -7.20 -15.33
N SER A 68 -5.08 -6.47 -16.36
CA SER A 68 -4.56 -5.13 -16.60
C SER A 68 -5.12 -4.11 -15.61
N ASN A 69 -6.38 -4.31 -15.16
CA ASN A 69 -7.13 -3.40 -14.28
C ASN A 69 -7.93 -4.21 -13.22
N PHE A 70 -8.20 -3.62 -12.07
CA PHE A 70 -8.89 -4.24 -10.94
C PHE A 70 -10.39 -4.44 -11.23
N TYR A 71 -11.03 -3.49 -11.90
CA TYR A 71 -12.45 -3.56 -12.27
C TYR A 71 -12.82 -4.84 -13.03
N SER A 72 -12.03 -5.22 -14.04
CA SER A 72 -12.33 -6.34 -14.94
C SER A 72 -12.13 -7.72 -14.31
N THR A 73 -11.62 -7.77 -13.08
CA THR A 73 -11.10 -8.98 -12.46
C THR A 73 -11.74 -9.27 -11.10
N ILE A 74 -12.77 -8.53 -10.71
CA ILE A 74 -13.55 -8.74 -9.47
C ILE A 74 -14.15 -10.16 -9.39
N SER A 75 -14.29 -10.86 -10.53
CA SER A 75 -14.72 -12.26 -10.64
C SER A 75 -13.58 -13.29 -10.83
N ALA A 76 -12.32 -12.87 -10.92
CA ALA A 76 -11.18 -13.72 -11.29
C ALA A 76 -10.04 -13.68 -10.25
N ASN A 77 -9.49 -14.86 -9.91
CA ASN A 77 -8.23 -15.12 -9.20
C ASN A 77 -7.59 -13.95 -8.40
N ILE A 78 -8.34 -13.38 -7.44
CA ILE A 78 -7.79 -12.38 -6.52
C ILE A 78 -6.94 -13.11 -5.49
N GLY A 79 -5.67 -12.71 -5.41
CA GLY A 79 -4.70 -13.11 -4.40
C GLY A 79 -4.68 -12.14 -3.22
N TYR A 80 -4.79 -12.66 -2.00
CA TYR A 80 -4.63 -11.84 -0.78
C TYR A 80 -3.40 -12.24 0.01
N GLY A 81 -2.62 -11.24 0.37
CA GLY A 81 -1.52 -11.35 1.33
C GLY A 81 -1.80 -10.46 2.54
N THR A 82 -1.60 -11.01 3.73
CA THR A 82 -1.83 -10.30 5.00
C THR A 82 -0.56 -9.84 5.68
N ASP A 83 0.58 -10.37 5.24
CA ASP A 83 1.86 -10.17 5.92
C ASP A 83 2.95 -9.99 4.86
N TYR A 84 3.37 -8.74 4.64
CA TYR A 84 4.61 -8.44 3.95
C TYR A 84 5.64 -7.86 4.92
N THR A 85 6.90 -8.10 4.60
CA THR A 85 8.04 -7.44 5.23
C THR A 85 8.66 -6.46 4.23
N PHE A 86 9.20 -5.37 4.76
CA PHE A 86 9.91 -4.38 3.97
C PHE A 86 11.19 -3.98 4.70
N VAL A 87 12.31 -4.55 4.26
CA VAL A 87 13.62 -4.39 4.93
C VAL A 87 14.64 -4.02 3.88
N ASN A 88 15.42 -2.96 4.10
CA ASN A 88 16.48 -2.51 3.19
C ASN A 88 16.01 -2.38 1.73
N ASN A 89 14.87 -1.73 1.51
CA ASN A 89 14.23 -1.58 0.20
C ASN A 89 13.73 -2.88 -0.44
N VAL A 90 13.74 -4.02 0.26
CA VAL A 90 13.24 -5.28 -0.28
C VAL A 90 11.85 -5.55 0.28
N PHE A 91 10.87 -5.57 -0.62
CA PHE A 91 9.54 -6.11 -0.31
C PHE A 91 9.60 -7.63 -0.37
N THR A 92 9.04 -8.29 0.64
CA THR A 92 8.77 -9.73 0.60
C THR A 92 7.39 -9.99 1.15
N GLY A 93 6.50 -10.59 0.37
CA GLY A 93 5.13 -10.87 0.78
C GLY A 93 4.67 -12.24 0.30
N SER A 94 3.78 -12.87 1.06
CA SER A 94 3.09 -14.09 0.63
C SER A 94 1.62 -13.82 0.40
N PHE A 95 1.05 -14.43 -0.62
CA PHE A 95 -0.38 -14.33 -0.92
C PHE A 95 -0.97 -15.68 -1.31
N LYS A 96 -2.29 -15.80 -1.17
CA LYS A 96 -3.06 -16.97 -1.62
C LYS A 96 -4.10 -16.53 -2.64
N LEU A 97 -4.15 -17.22 -3.78
CA LEU A 97 -5.17 -17.02 -4.82
C LEU A 97 -6.57 -17.40 -4.30
N ASN A 98 -7.60 -17.09 -5.10
CA ASN A 98 -9.00 -17.43 -4.81
C ASN A 98 -9.44 -16.95 -3.42
N LEU A 99 -9.18 -15.68 -3.14
CA LEU A 99 -9.60 -15.03 -1.90
C LEU A 99 -9.04 -15.72 -0.65
N GLY A 100 -7.79 -16.19 -0.71
CA GLY A 100 -7.14 -16.83 0.44
C GLY A 100 -7.30 -18.35 0.53
N THR A 101 -8.04 -18.98 -0.39
CA THR A 101 -8.35 -20.42 -0.35
C THR A 101 -7.52 -21.28 -1.32
N GLY A 102 -6.87 -20.65 -2.30
CA GLY A 102 -6.07 -21.32 -3.32
C GLY A 102 -4.61 -21.53 -2.91
N SER A 103 -3.80 -21.87 -3.92
CA SER A 103 -2.35 -22.02 -3.78
C SER A 103 -1.69 -20.77 -3.22
N GLN A 104 -0.70 -20.98 -2.36
CA GLN A 104 0.13 -19.92 -1.80
C GLN A 104 1.31 -19.65 -2.72
N TYR A 105 1.63 -18.36 -2.86
CA TYR A 105 2.78 -17.85 -3.59
C TYR A 105 3.52 -16.84 -2.71
N SER A 106 4.80 -16.62 -3.02
CA SER A 106 5.58 -15.55 -2.44
C SER A 106 6.19 -14.67 -3.52
N LEU A 107 6.26 -13.39 -3.21
CA LEU A 107 6.83 -12.33 -4.02
C LEU A 107 8.00 -11.72 -3.26
N THR A 108 9.07 -11.42 -3.96
CA THR A 108 10.07 -10.45 -3.48
C THR A 108 10.44 -9.50 -4.60
N ALA A 109 10.81 -8.27 -4.27
CA ALA A 109 11.36 -7.29 -5.20
C ALA A 109 12.11 -6.17 -4.46
N THR A 110 12.98 -5.48 -5.18
CA THR A 110 13.64 -4.26 -4.70
C THR A 110 12.81 -3.04 -5.08
N TYR A 111 12.50 -2.18 -4.11
CA TYR A 111 11.76 -0.95 -4.27
C TYR A 111 12.70 0.25 -4.38
N ASN A 112 12.47 1.09 -5.38
CA ASN A 112 13.15 2.36 -5.51
C ASN A 112 12.24 3.47 -4.98
N PRO A 113 12.55 4.09 -3.83
CA PRO A 113 11.71 5.13 -3.23
C PRO A 113 11.67 6.43 -4.05
N THR A 114 12.66 6.67 -4.92
CA THR A 114 12.70 7.85 -5.79
C THR A 114 11.71 7.73 -6.93
N THR A 115 11.57 6.54 -7.52
CA THR A 115 10.71 6.32 -8.69
C THR A 115 9.39 5.65 -8.35
N GLY A 116 9.25 5.10 -7.14
CA GLY A 116 8.13 4.26 -6.73
C GLY A 116 8.05 2.94 -7.49
N ALA A 117 9.16 2.48 -8.09
CA ALA A 117 9.19 1.26 -8.88
C ALA A 117 9.68 0.06 -8.06
N PHE A 118 9.12 -1.11 -8.33
CA PHE A 118 9.67 -2.41 -7.96
C PHE A 118 10.43 -3.02 -9.14
N SER A 119 11.63 -3.50 -8.87
CA SER A 119 12.51 -4.15 -9.84
C SER A 119 13.12 -5.44 -9.26
N ALA A 120 13.74 -6.24 -10.13
CA ALA A 120 14.34 -7.52 -9.79
C ALA A 120 13.37 -8.45 -9.03
N GLY A 121 12.08 -8.40 -9.37
CA GLY A 121 11.07 -9.15 -8.67
C GLY A 121 11.08 -10.62 -9.06
N THR A 122 10.84 -11.49 -8.09
CA THR A 122 10.67 -12.93 -8.32
C THR A 122 9.39 -13.45 -7.68
N ILE A 123 8.83 -14.49 -8.29
CA ILE A 123 7.64 -15.22 -7.84
C ILE A 123 8.07 -16.66 -7.56
N GLY A 124 7.68 -17.20 -6.41
CA GLY A 124 7.80 -18.62 -6.08
C GLY A 124 6.55 -19.19 -5.42
N ALA A 125 6.51 -20.52 -5.28
CA ALA A 125 5.42 -21.21 -4.60
C ALA A 125 5.66 -21.32 -3.09
N ASN A 126 4.57 -21.30 -2.33
CA ASN A 126 4.58 -21.37 -0.88
C ASN A 126 5.51 -20.31 -0.29
N THR A 127 6.53 -20.73 0.46
CA THR A 127 7.53 -19.85 1.09
C THR A 127 8.77 -19.61 0.22
N SER A 128 8.89 -20.27 -0.93
CA SER A 128 9.97 -19.99 -1.88
C SER A 128 9.70 -18.68 -2.59
N THR A 129 10.71 -17.82 -2.70
CA THR A 129 10.65 -16.58 -3.47
C THR A 129 11.09 -16.75 -4.93
N SER A 130 11.44 -17.97 -5.36
CA SER A 130 11.92 -18.26 -6.72
C SER A 130 11.22 -19.48 -7.34
N GLY A 131 11.31 -19.58 -8.68
CA GLY A 131 10.92 -20.77 -9.45
C GLY A 131 9.66 -20.66 -10.30
N TYR A 132 8.87 -19.58 -10.19
CA TYR A 132 7.63 -19.41 -10.96
C TYR A 132 7.66 -18.26 -11.97
N GLY A 133 8.50 -17.25 -11.74
CA GLY A 133 8.62 -16.14 -12.68
C GLY A 133 9.34 -14.95 -12.12
N THR A 134 9.49 -13.93 -12.97
CA THR A 134 10.05 -12.63 -12.63
C THR A 134 9.00 -11.55 -12.79
N TRP A 135 9.13 -10.45 -12.05
CA TRP A 135 8.22 -9.32 -12.16
C TRP A 135 8.88 -7.97 -11.92
N THR A 136 8.22 -6.93 -12.42
CA THR A 136 8.48 -5.53 -12.13
C THR A 136 7.15 -4.83 -11.91
N ALA A 137 7.12 -3.75 -11.16
CA ALA A 137 5.90 -2.96 -11.02
C ALA A 137 6.21 -1.48 -10.90
N GLN A 138 5.36 -0.65 -11.48
CA GLN A 138 5.47 0.79 -11.36
C GLN A 138 4.30 1.29 -10.54
N ARG A 139 4.58 2.04 -9.47
CA ARG A 139 3.51 2.75 -8.75
C ARG A 139 2.86 3.70 -9.73
N VAL A 140 1.53 3.67 -9.77
CA VAL A 140 0.73 4.60 -10.56
C VAL A 140 0.68 5.90 -9.78
N ILE A 141 1.72 6.72 -9.96
CA ILE A 141 1.88 7.97 -9.22
C ILE A 141 1.25 9.13 -9.99
N ASN A 142 1.43 9.19 -11.32
CA ASN A 142 1.00 10.32 -12.15
C ASN A 142 0.96 9.96 -13.63
N ASN A 143 -0.04 9.19 -14.06
CA ASN A 143 -0.32 9.05 -15.49
C ASN A 143 -1.62 9.80 -15.80
N ASN A 144 -1.48 11.08 -16.16
CA ASN A 144 -2.50 11.92 -16.82
C ASN A 144 -3.81 12.28 -16.08
N SER A 145 -4.05 11.86 -14.84
CA SER A 145 -5.08 12.51 -14.02
C SER A 145 -4.77 12.44 -12.52
N ASP A 146 -4.82 13.60 -11.86
CA ASP A 146 -4.62 13.72 -10.41
C ASP A 146 -5.55 12.81 -9.60
N SER A 147 -6.68 12.40 -10.20
CA SER A 147 -7.68 11.51 -9.63
C SER A 147 -7.27 10.03 -9.55
N ILE A 148 -6.38 9.52 -10.42
CA ILE A 148 -6.05 8.07 -10.45
C ILE A 148 -5.25 7.69 -9.21
N GLY A 149 -5.64 6.61 -8.55
CA GLY A 149 -4.94 6.06 -7.39
C GLY A 149 -5.88 5.52 -6.33
N LEU A 150 -5.31 5.19 -5.18
CA LEU A 150 -6.03 4.72 -4.00
C LEU A 150 -6.39 5.90 -3.10
N TRP A 151 -7.63 5.93 -2.64
CA TRP A 151 -8.23 7.00 -1.85
C TRP A 151 -8.83 6.43 -0.58
N TYR A 152 -8.59 7.11 0.53
CA TYR A 152 -9.10 6.75 1.84
C TYR A 152 -9.84 7.92 2.46
N GLY A 153 -10.94 7.63 3.13
CA GLY A 153 -11.64 8.63 3.91
C GLY A 153 -12.80 8.02 4.67
N GLN A 154 -13.85 8.81 4.82
CA GLN A 154 -15.00 8.42 5.62
C GLN A 154 -16.29 8.98 5.02
N TYR A 155 -17.40 8.34 5.36
CA TYR A 155 -18.75 8.77 4.99
C TYR A 155 -19.69 8.69 6.19
N ASN A 156 -20.83 9.36 6.07
CA ASN A 156 -21.94 9.16 6.99
C ASN A 156 -22.85 8.01 6.48
N THR A 157 -23.11 7.03 7.35
CA THR A 157 -23.97 5.88 6.98
C THR A 157 -25.45 6.24 6.91
N THR A 158 -25.83 7.40 7.46
CA THR A 158 -27.21 7.86 7.53
C THR A 158 -27.39 9.15 6.72
N PRO A 159 -28.34 9.17 5.75
CA PRO A 159 -29.43 10.13 5.74
C PRO A 159 -29.25 11.59 6.16
N SER A 160 -28.11 12.28 6.05
CA SER A 160 -27.98 13.57 6.75
C SER A 160 -27.02 14.56 6.11
N ASN A 161 -27.36 15.84 6.27
CA ASN A 161 -26.50 16.98 5.94
C ASN A 161 -25.40 17.23 6.98
N THR A 162 -25.16 16.29 7.90
CA THR A 162 -24.16 16.45 8.97
C THR A 162 -22.76 16.14 8.47
N THR A 163 -21.76 16.77 9.09
CA THR A 163 -20.32 16.52 8.86
C THR A 163 -19.74 15.48 9.82
N THR A 164 -20.60 14.71 10.51
CA THR A 164 -20.16 13.65 11.41
C THR A 164 -19.96 12.38 10.61
N PHE A 165 -18.69 12.02 10.39
CA PHE A 165 -18.32 10.81 9.66
C PHE A 165 -18.13 9.65 10.64
N ASN A 166 -18.79 8.53 10.37
CA ASN A 166 -18.86 7.40 11.31
C ASN A 166 -18.49 6.05 10.69
N ALA A 167 -18.25 6.00 9.37
CA ALA A 167 -17.82 4.79 8.71
C ALA A 167 -16.66 5.07 7.73
N PRO A 168 -15.69 4.15 7.65
CA PRO A 168 -14.58 4.27 6.72
C PRO A 168 -15.03 4.02 5.28
N TYR A 169 -14.33 4.63 4.34
CA TYR A 169 -14.64 4.56 2.92
C TYR A 169 -13.37 4.55 2.09
N THR A 170 -13.25 3.59 1.16
CA THR A 170 -12.07 3.44 0.32
C THR A 170 -12.47 3.39 -1.15
N MET A 171 -11.68 4.02 -2.02
CA MET A 171 -11.90 4.04 -3.47
C MET A 171 -10.59 3.87 -4.24
N LEU A 172 -10.61 3.04 -5.28
CA LEU A 172 -9.57 2.97 -6.30
C LEU A 172 -10.13 3.60 -7.57
N VAL A 173 -9.47 4.65 -8.03
CA VAL A 173 -9.76 5.31 -9.31
C VAL A 173 -8.74 4.80 -10.31
N GLU A 174 -9.21 4.14 -11.37
CA GLU A 174 -8.37 3.54 -12.41
C GLU A 174 -8.24 4.46 -13.63
N ASP A 175 -7.22 4.26 -14.45
CA ASP A 175 -6.89 5.16 -15.57
C ASP A 175 -7.78 5.01 -16.81
N ASP A 176 -8.68 4.03 -16.80
CA ASP A 176 -9.60 3.68 -17.88
C ASP A 176 -11.06 4.09 -17.58
N THR A 177 -11.25 5.13 -16.76
CA THR A 177 -12.56 5.66 -16.34
C THR A 177 -13.35 4.79 -15.38
N HIS A 178 -12.76 3.73 -14.82
CA HIS A 178 -13.42 2.88 -13.82
C HIS A 178 -13.08 3.29 -12.38
N VAL A 179 -14.01 2.97 -11.48
CA VAL A 179 -13.81 3.04 -10.03
C VAL A 179 -14.18 1.73 -9.37
N VAL A 180 -13.47 1.45 -8.29
CA VAL A 180 -13.81 0.41 -7.32
C VAL A 180 -13.96 1.08 -5.97
N VAL A 181 -15.05 0.77 -5.29
CA VAL A 181 -15.47 1.43 -4.04
C VAL A 181 -15.72 0.36 -2.99
N ALA A 182 -15.36 0.62 -1.74
CA ALA A 182 -15.71 -0.25 -0.64
C ALA A 182 -16.09 0.55 0.61
N ASP A 183 -17.21 0.16 1.23
CA ASP A 183 -17.55 0.60 2.59
C ASP A 183 -16.61 -0.15 3.55
N GLY A 184 -15.58 0.53 4.03
CA GLY A 184 -14.47 -0.12 4.72
C GLY A 184 -13.15 0.63 4.58
N ASN A 185 -12.16 0.16 5.34
CA ASN A 185 -10.76 0.62 5.26
C ASN A 185 -9.95 -0.10 4.18
N SER A 186 -10.60 -0.87 3.30
CA SER A 186 -9.89 -1.67 2.30
C SER A 186 -10.82 -2.08 1.17
N ILE A 187 -10.28 -2.09 -0.05
CA ILE A 187 -10.97 -2.53 -1.27
C ILE A 187 -11.07 -4.06 -1.36
N THR A 188 -10.42 -4.77 -0.44
CA THR A 188 -10.40 -6.24 -0.43
C THR A 188 -11.59 -6.87 0.28
N GLY A 189 -12.39 -6.06 0.99
CA GLY A 189 -13.59 -6.51 1.68
C GLY A 189 -14.72 -6.80 0.68
N ARG A 190 -15.09 -8.07 0.50
CA ARG A 190 -16.11 -8.46 -0.50
C ARG A 190 -17.50 -7.90 -0.24
N SER A 191 -17.96 -7.83 1.01
CA SER A 191 -19.38 -7.57 1.31
C SER A 191 -19.86 -6.18 0.90
N SER A 192 -18.95 -5.22 0.74
CA SER A 192 -19.24 -3.84 0.37
C SER A 192 -18.53 -3.40 -0.91
N LEU A 193 -17.98 -4.34 -1.68
CA LEU A 193 -17.28 -4.02 -2.92
C LEU A 193 -18.28 -3.57 -3.98
N ALA A 194 -18.03 -2.41 -4.56
CA ALA A 194 -18.81 -1.81 -5.62
C ALA A 194 -17.90 -1.41 -6.77
N TYR A 195 -18.43 -1.43 -7.99
CA TYR A 195 -17.69 -1.07 -9.19
C TYR A 195 -18.51 -0.16 -10.08
N GLY A 196 -17.83 0.68 -10.83
CA GLY A 196 -18.50 1.72 -11.59
C GLY A 196 -17.58 2.47 -12.53
N THR A 197 -18.10 3.60 -13.00
CA THR A 197 -17.35 4.55 -13.81
C THR A 197 -17.27 5.90 -13.11
N TYR A 198 -16.30 6.70 -13.50
CA TYR A 198 -16.16 8.07 -13.03
C TYR A 198 -15.87 9.05 -14.16
N THR A 199 -16.11 10.32 -13.85
CA THR A 199 -15.74 11.46 -14.67
C THR A 199 -15.14 12.55 -13.77
N VAL A 200 -14.23 13.34 -14.34
CA VAL A 200 -13.75 14.58 -13.72
C VAL A 200 -14.00 15.71 -14.69
N SER A 201 -14.81 16.69 -14.29
CA SER A 201 -15.09 17.90 -15.08
C SER A 201 -14.77 19.14 -14.23
N GLY A 202 -13.77 19.91 -14.66
CA GLY A 202 -13.22 21.00 -13.84
C GLY A 202 -12.64 20.47 -12.52
N ASN A 203 -13.25 20.90 -11.41
CA ASN A 203 -12.95 20.44 -10.05
C ASN A 203 -14.05 19.53 -9.50
N THR A 204 -14.89 18.95 -10.33
CA THR A 204 -15.95 18.05 -9.88
C THR A 204 -15.58 16.62 -10.25
N PHE A 205 -15.43 15.77 -9.24
CA PHE A 205 -15.39 14.32 -9.40
C PHE A 205 -16.81 13.78 -9.29
N THR A 206 -17.19 12.90 -10.20
CA THR A 206 -18.48 12.20 -10.15
C THR A 206 -18.26 10.74 -10.50
N SER A 207 -18.89 9.84 -9.74
CA SER A 207 -18.85 8.41 -10.02
C SER A 207 -20.24 7.80 -9.93
N THR A 208 -20.46 6.72 -10.67
CA THR A 208 -21.65 5.89 -10.60
C THR A 208 -21.23 4.44 -10.48
N TYR A 209 -21.69 3.75 -9.45
CA TYR A 209 -21.26 2.38 -9.14
C TYR A 209 -22.41 1.52 -8.64
N LYS A 210 -22.17 0.21 -8.61
CA LYS A 210 -23.09 -0.81 -8.13
C LYS A 210 -22.35 -1.82 -7.29
N TYR A 211 -22.95 -2.24 -6.18
CA TYR A 211 -22.36 -3.29 -5.35
C TYR A 211 -22.30 -4.61 -6.12
N ALA A 212 -21.11 -5.20 -6.13
CA ALA A 212 -20.81 -6.45 -6.83
C ALA A 212 -21.56 -7.64 -6.22
N PHE A 213 -21.85 -7.57 -4.92
CA PHE A 213 -22.51 -8.62 -4.17
C PHE A 213 -23.75 -8.03 -3.48
N GLY A 214 -24.94 -8.34 -3.99
CA GLY A 214 -26.21 -7.87 -3.42
C GLY A 214 -27.26 -7.50 -4.47
N THR A 215 -28.44 -7.05 -4.00
CA THR A 215 -29.53 -6.61 -4.87
C THR A 215 -29.23 -5.24 -5.45
N GLY A 216 -28.49 -5.21 -6.55
CA GLY A 216 -28.84 -4.41 -7.72
C GLY A 216 -28.63 -2.89 -7.69
N SER A 217 -28.66 -2.25 -6.51
CA SER A 217 -28.82 -0.81 -6.39
C SER A 217 -27.58 -0.07 -6.88
N GLN A 218 -27.83 0.83 -7.82
CA GLN A 218 -26.85 1.78 -8.31
C GLN A 218 -26.81 2.98 -7.36
N PHE A 219 -25.61 3.49 -7.14
CA PHE A 219 -25.35 4.70 -6.37
C PHE A 219 -24.48 5.64 -7.19
N SER A 220 -24.56 6.93 -6.89
CA SER A 220 -23.67 7.93 -7.44
C SER A 220 -23.10 8.80 -6.35
N ASN A 221 -21.85 9.20 -6.53
CA ASN A 221 -21.17 10.16 -5.68
C ASN A 221 -20.74 11.37 -6.50
N GLY A 222 -20.74 12.54 -5.88
CA GLY A 222 -20.09 13.75 -6.37
C GLY A 222 -19.18 14.33 -5.31
N ALA A 223 -18.07 14.96 -5.68
CA ALA A 223 -17.22 15.72 -4.75
C ALA A 223 -16.50 16.87 -5.45
N ASN A 224 -16.13 17.87 -4.65
CA ASN A 224 -15.16 18.87 -5.07
C ASN A 224 -13.76 18.27 -4.98
N PHE A 225 -13.12 18.13 -6.13
CA PHE A 225 -11.80 17.59 -6.31
C PHE A 225 -10.74 18.70 -6.31
N ASN A 226 -10.02 18.80 -5.20
CA ASN A 226 -8.84 19.64 -5.07
C ASN A 226 -7.60 18.85 -5.52
N LYS A 227 -7.19 19.13 -6.76
CA LYS A 227 -6.03 18.53 -7.42
C LYS A 227 -4.72 18.80 -6.68
N THR A 228 -4.55 20.02 -6.16
CA THR A 228 -3.32 20.45 -5.48
C THR A 228 -3.06 19.65 -4.21
N ASP A 229 -4.11 19.47 -3.41
CA ASP A 229 -3.97 18.81 -2.11
C ASP A 229 -4.16 17.29 -2.17
N GLY A 230 -4.65 16.79 -3.32
CA GLY A 230 -5.03 15.39 -3.50
C GLY A 230 -6.24 15.02 -2.65
N LYS A 231 -7.28 15.86 -2.66
CA LYS A 231 -8.46 15.70 -1.79
C LYS A 231 -9.76 15.73 -2.58
N MET A 232 -10.70 14.86 -2.20
CA MET A 232 -12.10 14.94 -2.56
C MET A 232 -12.88 15.38 -1.31
N ILE A 233 -13.41 16.60 -1.34
CA ILE A 233 -14.09 17.24 -0.22
C ILE A 233 -15.52 17.63 -0.60
N ALA A 234 -16.32 17.94 0.42
CA ALA A 234 -17.75 18.22 0.26
C ALA A 234 -18.43 17.15 -0.61
N GLY A 235 -18.00 15.89 -0.43
CA GLY A 235 -18.52 14.78 -1.18
C GLY A 235 -19.95 14.51 -0.76
N THR A 236 -20.81 14.23 -1.71
CA THR A 236 -22.17 13.77 -1.49
C THR A 236 -22.42 12.45 -2.21
N TRP A 237 -23.31 11.63 -1.66
CA TRP A 237 -23.74 10.37 -2.27
C TRP A 237 -25.27 10.30 -2.37
N GLY A 238 -25.77 9.51 -3.30
CA GLY A 238 -27.20 9.31 -3.54
C GLY A 238 -27.50 8.07 -4.38
N SER A 239 -28.78 7.74 -4.50
CA SER A 239 -29.25 6.57 -5.25
C SER A 239 -29.31 6.84 -6.76
N ASN A 240 -29.09 5.81 -7.56
CA ASN A 240 -29.14 5.80 -9.02
C ASN A 240 -28.12 6.75 -9.66
N THR A 241 -28.58 7.87 -10.23
CA THR A 241 -27.75 8.90 -10.86
C THR A 241 -27.67 10.18 -10.03
N ALA A 242 -28.36 10.23 -8.89
CA ALA A 242 -28.35 11.38 -8.01
C ALA A 242 -27.01 11.41 -7.27
N THR A 243 -26.16 12.38 -7.59
CA THR A 243 -24.85 12.58 -6.96
C THR A 243 -24.96 13.35 -5.64
N SER A 244 -26.17 13.67 -5.18
CA SER A 244 -26.47 14.41 -3.96
C SER A 244 -27.75 13.91 -3.30
N GLY A 245 -27.91 14.17 -2.00
CA GLY A 245 -29.19 14.03 -1.29
C GLY A 245 -29.30 12.90 -0.27
N SER A 246 -28.30 12.01 -0.13
CA SER A 246 -28.36 10.92 0.88
C SER A 246 -27.29 11.03 1.97
N GLY A 247 -26.15 11.65 1.72
CA GLY A 247 -25.16 11.86 2.76
C GLY A 247 -23.90 12.54 2.27
N ASN A 248 -22.93 12.70 3.18
CA ASN A 248 -21.67 13.38 2.99
C ASN A 248 -20.48 12.42 3.12
N TRP A 249 -19.41 12.67 2.38
CA TRP A 249 -18.15 11.94 2.45
C TRP A 249 -16.95 12.85 2.14
N TYR A 250 -15.76 12.40 2.50
CA TYR A 250 -14.50 12.98 2.08
C TYR A 250 -13.47 11.88 1.84
N MET A 251 -12.46 12.15 1.03
CA MET A 251 -11.30 11.28 0.85
C MET A 251 -10.02 12.07 0.61
N ASP A 252 -8.91 11.53 1.09
CA ASP A 252 -7.56 11.94 0.75
C ASP A 252 -6.91 10.87 -0.13
N LYS A 253 -6.14 11.29 -1.13
CA LYS A 253 -5.35 10.39 -1.96
C LYS A 253 -4.20 9.83 -1.14
N LEU A 254 -3.98 8.52 -1.24
CA LEU A 254 -2.78 7.90 -0.73
C LEU A 254 -1.57 8.39 -1.55
N LYS A 255 -0.69 9.16 -0.90
CA LYS A 255 0.57 9.65 -1.49
C LYS A 255 1.63 8.55 -1.47
#